data_AF-A0A4Y1ZBN1-F1
#
_entry.id   AF-A0A4Y1ZBN1-F1
#
_cell.length_a   1.000
_cell.length_b   1.000
_cell.length_c   1.000
_cell.angle_alpha   90.00
_cell.angle_beta   90.00
_cell.angle_gamma   90.00
#
_symmetry.space_group_name_H-M   'P 1'
#
loop_
_entity.id
_entity.type
_entity.pdbx_description
1 polymer ?
#
loop_
_entity_poly.entity_id
_entity_poly.type
_entity_poly.pdbx_seq_one_letter_code
_entity_poly.pdbx_strand_id
1 'polypeptide(L)' 'MKSKQTVICNLQGTSKDQGQRILDFIGGTAFALNGQIRKIGHNTFLFAPEQVDISGMISNWPEHK' A
#
# COMPACT_ATOMS: atom_id res chain seq x y z
N MET A 1 -2.83 10.58 -5.53
CA MET A 1 -4.00 9.87 -6.09
C MET A 1 -5.01 10.85 -6.69
N LYS A 2 -4.63 11.64 -7.72
CA LYS A 2 -5.56 12.61 -8.35
C LYS A 2 -6.50 11.98 -9.38
N SER A 3 -6.16 10.80 -9.92
CA SER A 3 -6.92 10.14 -10.99
C SER A 3 -7.88 9.04 -10.50
N LYS A 4 -8.13 8.94 -9.18
CA LYS A 4 -8.90 7.84 -8.55
C LYS A 4 -8.48 6.44 -9.01
N GLN A 5 -7.18 6.27 -9.25
CA GLN A 5 -6.59 5.00 -9.67
C GLN A 5 -6.07 4.24 -8.46
N THR A 6 -6.30 2.92 -8.49
CA THR A 6 -5.64 1.98 -7.59
C THR A 6 -4.18 1.81 -8.00
N VAL A 7 -3.27 1.84 -7.04
CA VAL A 7 -1.82 1.77 -7.28
C VAL A 7 -1.20 0.64 -6.45
N ILE A 8 -0.30 -0.13 -7.07
CA ILE A 8 0.54 -1.09 -6.37
C ILE A 8 1.94 -0.48 -6.21
N CYS A 9 2.44 -0.47 -4.99
CA CYS A 9 3.79 -0.02 -4.65
C CYS A 9 4.62 -1.23 -4.21
N ASN A 10 5.72 -1.51 -4.94
CA ASN A 10 6.69 -2.52 -4.58
C ASN A 10 7.95 -1.83 -4.02
N LEU A 11 8.29 -2.16 -2.77
CA LEU A 11 9.42 -1.63 -2.01
C LEU A 11 10.48 -2.71 -1.71
N GLN A 12 10.50 -3.83 -2.44
CA GLN A 12 11.46 -4.92 -2.24
C GLN A 12 12.93 -4.48 -2.39
N GLY A 13 13.20 -3.52 -3.28
CA GLY A 13 14.53 -2.93 -3.46
C GLY A 13 14.80 -1.70 -2.58
N THR A 14 13.88 -1.33 -1.70
CA THR A 14 13.98 -0.14 -0.85
C THR A 14 14.41 -0.54 0.55
N SER A 15 15.34 0.21 1.14
CA SER A 15 15.70 0.00 2.55
C SER A 15 14.50 0.22 3.45
N LYS A 16 14.45 -0.48 4.58
CA LYS A 16 13.32 -0.42 5.51
C LYS A 16 12.97 1.02 5.93
N ASP A 17 13.99 1.83 6.25
CA ASP A 17 13.80 3.21 6.69
C ASP A 17 13.20 4.10 5.59
N GLN A 18 13.67 3.96 4.34
CA GLN A 18 13.12 4.72 3.22
C GLN A 18 11.73 4.22 2.85
N GLY A 19 11.50 2.90 2.90
CA GLY A 19 10.20 2.30 2.69
C GLY A 19 9.17 2.82 3.67
N GLN A 20 9.53 2.93 4.95
CA GLN A 20 8.66 3.50 5.98
C GLN A 20 8.31 4.96 5.70
N ARG A 21 9.29 5.81 5.33
CA ARG A 21 9.02 7.21 4.96
C ARG A 21 8.09 7.34 3.75
N ILE A 22 8.24 6.46 2.77
CA ILE A 22 7.35 6.41 1.60
C ILE A 22 5.93 6.04 2.04
N LEU A 23 5.80 5.01 2.88
CA LEU A 23 4.50 4.58 3.41
C LEU A 23 3.84 5.65 4.28
N ASP A 24 4.60 6.37 5.10
CA ASP A 24 4.08 7.48 5.91
C ASP A 24 3.54 8.61 5.02
N PHE A 25 4.28 8.96 3.96
CA PHE A 25 3.85 9.99 3.01
C PHE A 25 2.58 9.57 2.26
N ILE A 26 2.57 8.36 1.67
CA ILE A 26 1.39 7.89 0.94
C ILE A 26 0.22 7.65 1.92
N GLY A 27 0.51 7.19 3.13
CA GLY A 27 -0.40 7.09 4.28
C GLY A 27 -1.15 8.38 4.56
N GLY A 28 -0.42 9.48 4.73
CA GLY A 28 -1.01 10.80 4.89
C GLY A 28 -1.92 11.19 3.72
N THR A 29 -1.51 10.89 2.48
CA THR A 29 -2.34 11.21 1.30
C THR A 29 -3.57 10.31 1.14
N ALA A 30 -3.47 9.03 1.53
CA ALA A 30 -4.60 8.10 1.53
C ALA A 30 -5.62 8.54 2.57
N PHE A 31 -5.16 8.82 3.79
CA PHE A 31 -6.01 9.33 4.86
C PHE A 31 -6.75 10.62 4.46
N ALA A 32 -6.04 11.59 3.88
CA ALA A 32 -6.64 12.85 3.45
C ALA A 32 -7.67 12.71 2.30
N LEU A 33 -7.64 11.59 1.57
CA LEU A 33 -8.51 11.33 0.41
C LEU A 33 -9.51 10.19 0.66
N ASN A 34 -9.71 9.78 1.92
CA ASN A 34 -10.51 8.60 2.29
C ASN A 34 -10.09 7.32 1.56
N GLY A 35 -8.82 7.23 1.16
CA GLY A 35 -8.22 6.04 0.56
C GLY A 35 -7.77 5.05 1.62
N GLN A 36 -7.57 3.81 1.16
CA GLN A 36 -7.16 2.67 1.97
C GLN A 36 -5.83 2.11 1.47
N ILE A 37 -5.01 1.64 2.43
CA ILE A 37 -3.71 1.02 2.18
C ILE A 37 -3.75 -0.40 2.72
N ARG A 38 -3.31 -1.37 1.92
CA ARG A 38 -3.19 -2.77 2.33
C ARG A 38 -1.86 -3.37 1.93
N LYS A 39 -1.17 -4.05 2.86
CA LYS A 39 -0.04 -4.93 2.51
C LYS A 39 -0.60 -6.13 1.76
N ILE A 40 -0.07 -6.41 0.58
CA ILE A 40 -0.51 -7.52 -0.30
C ILE A 40 0.62 -8.53 -0.59
N GLY A 41 1.82 -8.29 -0.05
CA GLY A 41 2.97 -9.20 -0.15
C GLY A 41 4.19 -8.66 0.61
N HIS A 42 5.34 -9.30 0.42
CA HIS A 42 6.60 -8.86 1.02
C HIS A 42 7.03 -7.50 0.44
N ASN A 43 7.05 -6.46 1.27
CA ASN A 43 7.29 -5.06 0.89
C ASN A 43 6.42 -4.58 -0.28
N THR A 44 5.23 -5.15 -0.48
CA THR A 44 4.31 -4.76 -1.55
C THR A 44 2.97 -4.32 -0.98
N PHE A 45 2.51 -3.15 -1.42
CA PHE A 45 1.36 -2.45 -0.86
C PHE A 45 0.39 -2.01 -1.96
N LEU A 46 -0.90 -2.16 -1.68
CA LEU A 46 -2.01 -1.70 -2.50
C LEU A 46 -2.56 -0.42 -1.90
N PHE A 47 -2.76 0.58 -2.75
CA PHE A 47 -3.40 1.85 -2.42
C PHE A 47 -4.65 1.94 -3.27
N ALA A 48 -5.82 2.00 -2.62
CA ALA A 48 -7.09 2.12 -3.32
C ALA A 48 -7.86 3.36 -2.82
N PRO A 49 -8.46 4.15 -3.72
CA PRO A 49 -9.34 5.26 -3.33
C PRO A 49 -10.66 4.73 -2.74
N GLU A 50 -11.41 5.59 -2.07
CA GLU A 50 -12.68 5.26 -1.39
C GLU A 50 -13.68 4.47 -2.26
N GLN A 51 -13.74 4.75 -3.56
CA GLN A 51 -14.71 4.14 -4.48
C GLN A 51 -14.36 2.70 -4.90
N VAL A 52 -13.20 2.18 -4.50
CA VAL A 52 -12.75 0.83 -4.84
C VAL A 52 -12.85 -0.05 -3.60
N ASP A 53 -13.74 -1.03 -3.65
CA ASP A 53 -13.80 -2.07 -2.62
C ASP A 53 -12.68 -3.10 -2.82
N ILE A 54 -12.05 -3.52 -1.72
CA ILE A 54 -10.97 -4.51 -1.74
C ILE A 54 -11.47 -5.79 -1.08
N SER A 55 -12.02 -6.70 -1.87
CA SER A 55 -12.48 -7.99 -1.38
C SER A 55 -11.32 -8.99 -1.20
N GLY A 56 -11.36 -9.78 -0.13
CA GLY A 56 -10.38 -10.84 0.18
C GLY A 56 -9.22 -10.40 1.08
N MET A 57 -8.76 -11.28 1.97
CA MET A 57 -7.56 -11.08 2.79
C MET A 57 -6.42 -11.95 2.31
N ILE A 58 -5.32 -11.32 1.87
CA ILE A 58 -4.03 -12.00 1.70
C ILE A 58 -3.39 -12.06 3.08
N SER A 59 -3.79 -13.04 3.89
CA SER A 59 -3.33 -13.23 5.26
C SER A 59 -2.06 -14.09 5.37
N ASN A 60 -1.66 -14.77 4.30
CA ASN A 60 -0.63 -15.82 4.38
C ASN A 60 0.43 -15.74 3.27
N TRP A 61 1.00 -14.55 3.04
CA TRP A 61 2.17 -14.42 2.16
C TRP A 61 3.39 -15.03 2.86
N PRO A 62 4.02 -16.10 2.33
CA PRO A 62 5.19 -16.70 2.96
C PRO A 62 6.32 -15.67 2.96
N GLU A 63 6.64 -15.12 4.14
CA GLU A 63 7.84 -14.33 4.32
C GLU A 63 9.03 -15.31 4.28
N HIS A 64 9.66 -15.42 3.11
CA HIS A 64 10.98 -16.04 3.03
C HIS A 64 11.93 -15.15 3.84
N LYS A 65 12.30 -15.65 5.02
CA LYS A 65 13.36 -15.08 5.86
C LYS A 65 14.71 -15.14 5.16
#